data_AF-A0A382NA29-F1
#
_entry.id   AF-A0A382NA29-F1
#
_cell.length_a   1.000
_cell.length_b   1.000
_cell.length_c   1.000
_cell.angle_alpha   90.00
_cell.angle_beta   90.00
_cell.angle_gamma   90.00
#
_symmetry.space_group_name_H-M   'P 1'
#
loop_
_entity.id
_entity.type
_entity.pdbx_description
1 polymer ?
#
loop_
_entity_poly.entity_id
_entity_poly.type
_entity_poly.pdbx_seq_one_letter_code
_entity_poly.pdbx_strand_id
1 'polypeptide(L)'
;MSSEHSTESIQDHIRVYLIVFGALAVLTIVTVVASYLDVSTSEGIFLALIIASIKASLVAGYFMHLISEKNTIIWILMLTVVFFFVMLFLPLISYTDQVHI
;
A
#
# COMPACT_ATOMS: atom_id res chain seq x y z
N MET A 1 13.75 -19.30 -37.22
CA MET A 1 13.76 -19.79 -35.83
C MET A 1 14.04 -18.61 -34.92
N SER A 2 13.05 -17.71 -34.77
CA SER A 2 13.29 -16.34 -34.28
C SER A 2 12.05 -15.69 -33.62
N SER A 3 11.12 -16.48 -33.09
CA SER A 3 9.85 -15.97 -32.53
C SER A 3 9.56 -16.43 -31.08
N GLU A 4 10.49 -17.13 -30.41
CA GLU A 4 10.25 -17.65 -29.05
C GLU A 4 10.82 -16.78 -27.91
N HIS A 5 11.64 -15.77 -28.18
CA HIS A 5 12.35 -15.03 -27.12
C HIS A 5 11.57 -13.80 -26.55
N SER A 6 10.38 -13.48 -27.07
CA SER A 6 9.62 -12.27 -26.66
C SER A 6 8.40 -12.56 -25.80
N THR A 7 7.93 -13.81 -25.77
CA THR A 7 6.72 -14.22 -25.03
C THR A 7 6.99 -14.72 -23.62
N GLU A 8 8.22 -15.17 -23.32
CA GLU A 8 8.58 -15.68 -21.99
C GLU A 8 8.71 -14.55 -20.96
N SER A 9 9.34 -13.44 -21.34
CA SER A 9 9.58 -12.29 -20.43
C SER A 9 8.29 -11.57 -20.03
N ILE A 10 7.29 -11.50 -20.91
CA ILE A 10 6.01 -10.81 -20.63
C ILE A 10 5.15 -11.64 -19.66
N GLN A 11 5.20 -12.97 -19.77
CA GLN A 11 4.39 -13.85 -18.93
C GLN A 11 4.79 -13.80 -17.45
N ASP A 12 6.07 -13.64 -17.14
CA ASP A 12 6.53 -13.56 -15.75
C ASP A 12 6.03 -12.30 -15.03
N HIS A 13 6.03 -11.15 -15.71
CA HIS A 13 5.48 -9.91 -15.16
C HIS A 13 3.96 -10.03 -14.87
N ILE A 14 3.22 -10.68 -15.77
CA ILE A 14 1.79 -10.93 -15.61
C ILE A 14 1.52 -11.89 -14.44
N ARG A 15 2.36 -12.93 -14.28
CA ARG A 15 2.21 -13.93 -13.21
C ARG A 15 2.42 -13.33 -11.83
N VAL A 16 3.43 -12.47 -11.69
CA VAL A 16 3.68 -11.72 -10.44
C VAL A 16 2.52 -10.80 -10.12
N TYR A 17 1.97 -10.09 -11.11
CA TYR A 17 0.82 -9.20 -10.92
C TYR A 17 -0.44 -9.97 -10.48
N LEU A 18 -0.71 -11.13 -11.07
CA LEU A 18 -1.84 -11.99 -10.68
C LEU A 18 -1.70 -12.55 -9.26
N ILE A 19 -0.49 -12.96 -8.84
CA ILE A 19 -0.24 -13.42 -7.47
C ILE A 19 -0.49 -12.29 -6.47
N VAL A 20 -0.07 -11.08 -6.78
CA VAL A 20 -0.24 -9.91 -5.90
C VAL A 20 -1.68 -9.46 -5.85
N PHE A 21 -2.39 -9.47 -6.99
CA PHE A 21 -3.83 -9.24 -7.01
C PHE A 21 -4.59 -10.26 -6.15
N GLY A 22 -4.21 -11.54 -6.23
CA GLY A 22 -4.72 -12.59 -5.35
C GLY A 22 -4.44 -12.30 -3.87
N ALA A 23 -3.21 -11.91 -3.53
CA ALA A 23 -2.84 -11.53 -2.17
C ALA A 23 -3.67 -10.33 -1.66
N LEU A 24 -3.89 -9.32 -2.49
CA LEU A 24 -4.73 -8.16 -2.20
C LEU A 24 -6.20 -8.51 -1.97
N ALA A 25 -6.75 -9.42 -2.79
CA ALA A 25 -8.10 -9.93 -2.60
C ALA A 25 -8.22 -10.69 -1.27
N VAL A 26 -7.26 -11.56 -0.95
CA VAL A 26 -7.23 -12.29 0.33
C VAL A 26 -7.10 -11.33 1.51
N LEU A 27 -6.15 -10.39 1.47
CA LEU A 27 -6.00 -9.35 2.48
C LEU A 27 -7.31 -8.56 2.68
N THR A 28 -8.09 -8.36 1.62
CA THR A 28 -9.40 -7.67 1.68
C THR A 28 -10.48 -8.49 2.35
N ILE A 29 -10.60 -9.76 2.00
CA ILE A 29 -11.51 -10.67 2.69
C ILE A 29 -11.16 -10.74 4.18
N VAL A 30 -9.86 -10.85 4.51
CA VAL A 30 -9.38 -10.85 5.89
C VAL A 30 -9.72 -9.55 6.61
N THR A 31 -9.62 -8.38 5.96
CA THR A 31 -10.00 -7.11 6.61
C THR A 31 -11.49 -7.04 6.90
N VAL A 32 -12.31 -7.51 5.96
CA VAL A 32 -13.76 -7.52 6.11
C VAL A 32 -14.18 -8.47 7.23
N VAL A 33 -13.62 -9.69 7.25
CA VAL A 33 -13.88 -10.68 8.32
C VAL A 33 -13.40 -10.17 9.68
N ALA A 34 -12.22 -9.56 9.74
CA ALA A 34 -11.70 -8.95 10.97
C ALA A 34 -12.57 -7.78 11.44
N SER A 35 -13.21 -7.04 10.53
CA SER A 35 -14.17 -5.98 10.87
C SER A 35 -15.53 -6.52 11.32
N TYR A 36 -15.88 -7.77 10.99
CA TYR A 36 -17.12 -8.44 11.43
C TYR A 36 -16.96 -9.16 12.76
N LEU A 37 -15.74 -9.54 13.14
CA LEU A 37 -15.42 -9.93 14.51
C LEU A 37 -15.41 -8.65 15.34
N ASP A 38 -16.38 -8.48 16.25
CA ASP A 38 -16.50 -7.35 17.18
C ASP A 38 -15.26 -7.26 18.10
N VAL A 39 -14.13 -6.82 17.55
CA VAL A 39 -12.93 -6.43 18.29
C VAL A 39 -13.11 -4.98 18.72
N SER A 40 -12.82 -4.74 20.00
CA SER A 40 -12.85 -3.44 20.68
C SER A 40 -12.43 -2.30 19.73
N THR A 41 -13.18 -1.19 19.68
CA THR A 41 -12.99 -0.09 18.71
C THR A 41 -11.53 0.36 18.55
N SER A 42 -10.74 0.36 19.63
CA SER A 42 -9.31 0.67 19.61
C SER A 42 -8.45 -0.36 18.89
N GLU A 43 -8.71 -1.65 19.11
CA GLU A 43 -7.97 -2.76 18.50
C GLU A 43 -8.33 -2.91 17.01
N GLY A 44 -9.61 -2.70 16.67
CA GLY A 44 -10.08 -2.69 15.29
C GLY A 44 -9.43 -1.60 14.44
N ILE A 45 -9.29 -0.38 14.96
CA ILE A 45 -8.61 0.73 14.26
C ILE A 45 -7.12 0.42 14.02
N PHE A 46 -6.44 -0.11 15.04
CA PHE A 46 -5.03 -0.46 14.92
C PHE A 46 -4.80 -1.56 13.88
N LEU A 47 -5.62 -2.62 13.91
CA LEU A 47 -5.56 -3.72 12.94
C LEU A 47 -5.90 -3.24 11.52
N ALA A 48 -6.91 -2.37 11.37
CA ALA A 48 -7.29 -1.79 10.09
C ALA A 48 -6.17 -0.95 9.47
N LEU A 49 -5.46 -0.13 10.27
CA LEU A 49 -4.31 0.66 9.80
C LEU A 49 -3.14 -0.21 9.33
N ILE A 50 -2.85 -1.31 10.04
CA ILE A 50 -1.80 -2.26 9.64
C ILE A 50 -2.16 -2.91 8.30
N ILE A 51 -3.39 -3.45 8.19
CA ILE A 51 -3.83 -4.12 6.96
C ILE A 51 -3.89 -3.13 5.79
N ALA A 52 -4.36 -1.89 6.03
CA ALA A 52 -4.37 -0.83 5.04
C ALA A 52 -2.96 -0.48 4.55
N SER A 53 -1.99 -0.36 5.46
CA SER A 53 -0.58 -0.10 5.12
C SER A 53 0.02 -1.21 4.27
N ILE A 54 -0.22 -2.47 4.63
CA ILE A 54 0.26 -3.64 3.87
C ILE A 54 -0.34 -3.64 2.46
N LYS A 55 -1.66 -3.46 2.33
CA LYS A 55 -2.31 -3.38 1.01
C LYS A 55 -1.77 -2.23 0.17
N ALA A 56 -1.60 -1.05 0.76
CA ALA A 56 -1.09 0.12 0.08
C ALA A 56 0.35 -0.11 -0.43
N SER A 57 1.22 -0.74 0.37
CA SER A 57 2.57 -1.12 -0.07
C SER A 57 2.57 -2.16 -1.18
N LEU A 58 1.71 -3.18 -1.13
CA LEU A 58 1.60 -4.17 -2.21
C LEU A 58 1.09 -3.53 -3.51
N VAL A 59 0.10 -2.65 -3.45
CA VAL A 59 -0.39 -1.90 -4.62
C VAL A 59 0.71 -0.99 -5.17
N ALA A 60 1.37 -0.19 -4.33
CA ALA A 60 2.43 0.72 -4.78
C ALA A 60 3.61 -0.03 -5.41
N GLY A 61 4.07 -1.13 -4.80
CA GLY A 61 5.22 -1.89 -5.29
C GLY A 61 4.94 -2.66 -6.58
N TYR A 62 3.80 -3.36 -6.65
CA TYR A 62 3.53 -4.34 -7.70
C TYR A 62 2.55 -3.87 -8.78
N PHE A 63 1.49 -3.13 -8.44
CA PHE A 63 0.54 -2.66 -9.46
C PHE A 63 1.12 -1.55 -10.35
N MET A 64 2.06 -0.78 -9.81
CA MET A 64 2.58 0.42 -10.48
C MET A 64 3.95 0.22 -11.15
N HIS A 65 4.44 -1.03 -11.22
CA HIS A 65 5.73 -1.39 -11.85
C HIS A 65 6.87 -0.49 -11.34
N LEU A 66 6.97 -0.30 -10.02
CA LEU A 66 8.04 0.50 -9.43
C LEU A 66 9.33 -0.33 -9.29
N ILE A 67 9.21 -1.62 -8.97
CA ILE A 67 10.37 -2.48 -8.69
C ILE A 67 11.17 -2.86 -9.94
N SER A 68 10.56 -2.81 -11.14
CA SER A 68 11.16 -3.38 -12.35
C SER A 68 11.72 -2.34 -13.33
N GLU A 69 11.60 -1.02 -13.12
CA GLU A 69 12.05 -0.09 -14.18
C GLU A 69 12.44 1.35 -13.82
N LYS A 70 11.87 2.01 -12.79
CA LYS A 70 12.00 3.49 -12.68
C LYS A 70 12.18 4.03 -11.25
N ASN A 71 13.44 4.16 -10.85
CA ASN A 71 13.86 4.73 -9.57
C ASN A 71 13.30 6.15 -9.30
N THR A 72 13.01 6.92 -10.36
CA THR A 72 12.38 8.24 -10.29
C THR A 72 11.01 8.22 -9.64
N ILE A 73 10.21 7.17 -9.84
CA ILE A 73 8.86 7.09 -9.25
C ILE A 73 8.91 6.69 -7.77
N ILE A 74 9.89 5.87 -7.34
CA ILE A 74 10.13 5.67 -5.89
C ILE A 74 10.39 7.02 -5.22
N TRP A 75 11.21 7.86 -5.85
CA TRP A 75 11.62 9.14 -5.28
C TRP A 75 10.44 10.12 -5.14
N ILE A 76 9.59 10.26 -6.15
CA ILE A 76 8.39 11.12 -6.07
C ILE A 76 7.34 10.57 -5.09
N LEU A 77 7.20 9.25 -5.00
CA LEU A 77 6.29 8.60 -4.03
C LEU A 77 6.78 8.88 -2.61
N MET A 78 8.08 8.70 -2.36
CA MET A 78 8.69 9.00 -1.06
C MET A 78 8.52 10.48 -0.68
N LEU A 79 8.73 11.40 -1.63
CA LEU A 79 8.46 12.83 -1.43
C LEU A 79 6.98 13.08 -1.05
N THR A 80 6.05 12.40 -1.72
CA THR A 80 4.60 12.51 -1.45
C THR A 80 4.25 12.01 -0.05
N VAL A 81 4.84 10.89 0.39
CA VAL A 81 4.65 10.35 1.75
C VAL A 81 5.20 11.32 2.80
N VAL A 82 6.39 11.87 2.58
CA VAL A 82 6.96 12.89 3.48
C VAL A 82 6.03 14.09 3.59
N PHE A 83 5.54 14.61 2.46
CA PHE A 83 4.63 15.74 2.43
C PHE A 83 3.29 15.43 3.11
N PHE A 84 2.76 14.23 2.90
CA PHE A 84 1.56 13.75 3.57
C PHE A 84 1.72 13.74 5.09
N PHE A 85 2.85 13.22 5.61
CA PHE A 85 3.13 13.25 7.04
C PHE A 85 3.29 14.68 7.56
N VAL A 86 3.97 15.57 6.84
CA VAL A 86 4.06 16.99 7.22
C VAL A 86 2.67 17.61 7.32
N MET A 87 1.79 17.35 6.35
CA MET A 87 0.43 17.86 6.33
C MET A 87 -0.48 17.23 7.40
N LEU A 88 -0.19 16.01 7.85
CA LEU A 88 -0.90 15.33 8.93
C LEU A 88 -0.42 15.82 10.31
N PHE A 89 0.89 15.95 10.51
CA PHE A 89 1.48 16.39 11.78
C PHE A 89 1.27 17.88 12.05
N LEU A 90 1.32 18.76 11.06
CA LEU A 90 1.16 20.21 11.24
C LEU A 90 -0.16 20.60 11.94
N PRO A 91 -1.35 20.12 11.54
CA PRO A 91 -2.59 20.36 12.27
C PRO A 91 -2.64 19.63 13.62
N LEU A 92 -1.99 18.47 13.76
CA LEU A 92 -1.93 17.75 15.04
C LEU A 92 -1.16 18.57 16.08
N ILE A 93 0.00 19.10 15.71
CA ILE A 93 0.83 19.95 16.57
C ILE A 93 0.08 21.26 16.87
N SER A 94 -0.55 21.87 15.86
CA SER A 94 -1.36 23.09 16.04
C SER A 94 -2.58 22.87 16.95
N TYR A 95 -3.21 21.70 16.91
CA TYR A 95 -4.34 21.38 17.79
C TYR A 95 -3.88 21.14 19.23
N THR A 96 -2.75 20.44 19.43
CA THR A 96 -2.14 20.28 20.76
C THR A 96 -1.71 21.62 21.35
N ASP A 97 -1.22 22.55 20.53
CA ASP A 97 -0.89 23.91 20.95
C ASP A 97 -2.13 24.72 21.38
N GLN A 98 -3.27 24.57 20.67
CA GLN A 98 -4.54 25.20 21.06
C GLN A 98 -5.17 24.64 22.34
N VAL A 99 -4.86 23.40 22.74
CA VAL A 99 -5.36 22.77 23.97
C VAL A 99 -4.57 23.22 25.22
N HIS A 100 -3.43 23.91 25.03
CA HIS A 100 -2.59 24.44 26.11
C HIS A 100 -2.86 25.93 26.44
N ILE A 101 -4.12 26.39 26.33
CA ILE A 101 -4.61 27.68 26.86
C ILE A 101 -5.67 27.44 27.94
#